data_AF-A0A8R1IIZ4-F1
#
_entry.id   AF-A0A8R1IIZ4-F1
#
_cell.length_a   1.000
_cell.length_b   1.000
_cell.length_c   1.000
_cell.angle_alpha   90.00
_cell.angle_beta   90.00
_cell.angle_gamma   90.00
#
_symmetry.space_group_name_H-M   'P 1'
#
loop_
_entity.id
_entity.type
_entity.pdbx_description
1 polymer ?
#
loop_
_entity_poly.entity_id
_entity_poly.type
_entity_poly.pdbx_seq_one_letter_code
_entity_poly.pdbx_strand_id
1 'polypeptide(L)'
;MTIHRVHQTAASSYQLLFSAFCNLKSLAEKYPDKIFISVIQSSVKVACEKLCHVGEQCHPENQFPTEHILNHVFTLIEMDDIPSTWKLKQITKTAEWKDYTNIEEPREFPYCKSEMTIEEIV
;
A
#
# COMPACT_ATOMS: atom_id res chain seq x y z
N MET A 1 -17.71 7.62 -9.38
CA MET A 1 -17.02 6.50 -8.70
C MET A 1 -17.70 6.30 -7.35
N THR A 2 -18.10 5.09 -6.97
CA THR A 2 -18.76 4.84 -5.67
C THR A 2 -17.72 4.48 -4.61
N ILE A 3 -17.98 4.82 -3.32
CA ILE A 3 -17.11 4.44 -2.18
C ILE A 3 -16.76 2.96 -2.22
N HIS A 4 -17.76 2.12 -2.47
CA HIS A 4 -17.57 0.67 -2.57
C HIS A 4 -16.53 0.28 -3.63
N ARG A 5 -16.56 0.92 -4.81
CA ARG A 5 -15.55 0.68 -5.87
C ARG A 5 -14.18 1.21 -5.47
N VAL A 6 -14.11 2.31 -4.71
CA VAL A 6 -12.84 2.83 -4.17
C VAL A 6 -12.23 1.83 -3.19
N HIS A 7 -13.03 1.35 -2.24
CA HIS A 7 -12.62 0.34 -1.26
C HIS A 7 -12.13 -0.94 -1.94
N GLN A 8 -12.90 -1.49 -2.91
CA GLN A 8 -12.48 -2.67 -3.67
C GLN A 8 -11.17 -2.44 -4.43
N THR A 9 -11.04 -1.28 -5.10
CA THR A 9 -9.81 -0.95 -5.84
C THR A 9 -8.62 -0.82 -4.89
N ALA A 10 -8.82 -0.22 -3.71
CA ALA A 10 -7.78 -0.11 -2.68
C ALA A 10 -7.36 -1.48 -2.16
N ALA A 11 -8.31 -2.38 -1.91
CA ALA A 11 -8.04 -3.75 -1.47
C ALA A 11 -7.23 -4.54 -2.52
N SER A 12 -7.65 -4.50 -3.79
CA SER A 12 -6.91 -5.17 -4.87
C SER A 12 -5.51 -4.57 -5.08
N SER A 13 -5.39 -3.25 -5.02
CA SER A 13 -4.09 -2.57 -5.12
C SER A 13 -3.17 -2.94 -3.95
N TYR A 14 -3.72 -3.03 -2.74
CA TYR A 14 -2.97 -3.43 -1.56
C TYR A 14 -2.44 -4.86 -1.72
N GLN A 15 -3.27 -5.81 -2.19
CA GLN A 15 -2.82 -7.19 -2.40
C GLN A 15 -1.64 -7.27 -3.39
N LEU A 16 -1.68 -6.49 -4.47
CA LEU A 16 -0.58 -6.41 -5.43
C LEU A 16 0.70 -5.85 -4.80
N LEU A 17 0.59 -4.74 -4.06
CA LEU A 17 1.73 -4.11 -3.40
C LEU A 17 2.29 -4.96 -2.26
N PHE A 18 1.44 -5.64 -1.50
CA PHE A 18 1.87 -6.56 -0.45
C PHE A 18 2.64 -7.76 -1.03
N SER A 19 2.15 -8.33 -2.13
CA SER A 19 2.90 -9.36 -2.87
C SER A 19 4.26 -8.86 -3.35
N ALA A 20 4.30 -7.63 -3.91
CA ALA A 20 5.56 -6.99 -4.29
C ALA A 20 6.49 -6.77 -3.09
N PHE A 21 5.96 -6.37 -1.94
CA PHE A 21 6.71 -6.22 -0.69
C PHE A 21 7.35 -7.54 -0.25
N CYS A 22 6.60 -8.65 -0.26
CA CYS A 22 7.12 -9.98 0.07
C CYS A 22 8.24 -10.42 -0.91
N ASN A 23 8.08 -10.12 -2.20
CA ASN A 23 9.11 -10.40 -3.21
C ASN A 23 10.38 -9.57 -2.97
N LEU A 24 10.24 -8.29 -2.62
CA LEU A 24 11.38 -7.42 -2.30
C LEU A 24 12.09 -7.86 -1.02
N LYS A 25 11.35 -8.26 0.01
CA LYS A 25 11.91 -8.84 1.24
C LYS A 25 12.77 -10.07 0.93
N SER A 26 12.22 -11.00 0.14
CA SER A 26 12.91 -12.21 -0.31
C SER A 26 14.14 -11.91 -1.18
N LEU A 27 14.09 -10.84 -1.98
CA LEU A 27 15.21 -10.40 -2.80
C LEU A 27 16.31 -9.77 -1.93
N ALA A 28 15.93 -8.93 -0.97
CA ALA A 28 16.85 -8.27 -0.04
C ALA A 28 17.65 -9.29 0.78
N GLU A 29 17.06 -10.43 1.15
CA GLU A 29 17.78 -11.52 1.85
C GLU A 29 18.87 -12.18 0.99
N LYS A 30 18.75 -12.14 -0.35
CA LYS A 30 19.68 -12.80 -1.28
C LYS A 30 20.86 -11.94 -1.70
N TYR A 31 20.76 -10.61 -1.61
CA TYR A 31 21.81 -9.69 -2.08
C TYR A 31 22.52 -8.99 -0.92
N PRO A 32 23.87 -8.96 -0.89
CA PRO A 32 24.63 -8.26 0.14
C PRO A 32 24.42 -6.74 0.08
N ASP A 33 24.43 -6.18 -1.13
CA ASP A 33 24.09 -4.78 -1.39
C ASP A 33 22.60 -4.65 -1.71
N LYS A 34 21.81 -4.69 -0.65
CA LYS A 34 20.34 -4.60 -0.69
C LYS A 34 19.80 -3.19 -0.43
N ILE A 35 20.62 -2.14 -0.33
CA ILE A 35 20.11 -0.81 0.10
C ILE A 35 19.08 -0.26 -0.90
N PHE A 36 19.31 -0.45 -2.19
CA PHE A 36 18.35 -0.11 -3.24
C PHE A 36 17.04 -0.89 -3.09
N ILE A 37 17.12 -2.19 -2.84
CA ILE A 37 15.96 -3.06 -2.65
C ILE A 37 15.18 -2.64 -1.40
N SER A 38 15.87 -2.34 -0.30
CA SER A 38 15.27 -1.91 0.95
C SER A 38 14.63 -0.52 0.85
N VAL A 39 15.20 0.41 0.06
CA VAL A 39 14.54 1.69 -0.24
C VAL A 39 13.20 1.46 -0.95
N ILE A 40 13.17 0.61 -1.99
CA ILE A 40 11.93 0.28 -2.69
C ILE A 40 10.95 -0.41 -1.74
N GLN A 41 11.41 -1.38 -0.94
CA GLN A 41 10.58 -2.09 0.01
C GLN A 41 9.92 -1.13 1.01
N SER A 42 10.66 -0.13 1.50
CA SER A 42 10.13 0.91 2.39
C SER A 42 9.07 1.77 1.70
N SER A 43 9.30 2.20 0.46
CA SER A 43 8.30 2.94 -0.32
C SER A 43 7.03 2.14 -0.58
N VAL A 44 7.16 0.85 -0.91
CA VAL A 44 6.01 -0.04 -1.08
C VAL A 44 5.24 -0.21 0.23
N LYS A 45 5.93 -0.31 1.38
CA LYS A 45 5.28 -0.32 2.70
C LYS A 45 4.44 0.93 2.90
N VAL A 46 5.00 2.12 2.66
CA VAL A 46 4.27 3.39 2.80
C VAL A 46 3.04 3.44 1.91
N ALA A 47 3.14 2.97 0.67
CA ALA A 47 2.00 2.89 -0.24
C ALA A 47 0.92 1.92 0.27
N CYS A 48 1.30 0.75 0.80
CA CYS A 48 0.36 -0.16 1.45
C CYS A 48 -0.36 0.50 2.64
N GLU A 49 0.35 1.22 3.49
CA GLU A 49 -0.22 1.92 4.65
C GLU A 49 -1.24 3.00 4.24
N LYS A 50 -0.95 3.74 3.17
CA LYS A 50 -1.89 4.70 2.59
C LYS A 50 -3.15 4.01 2.07
N LEU A 51 -3.01 2.87 1.39
CA LEU A 51 -4.16 2.08 0.94
C LEU A 51 -4.99 1.56 2.10
N CYS A 52 -4.37 1.11 3.20
CA CYS A 52 -5.10 0.72 4.42
C CYS A 52 -5.93 1.89 4.95
N HIS A 53 -5.35 3.09 5.01
CA HIS A 53 -6.08 4.28 5.45
C HIS A 53 -7.26 4.62 4.51
N VAL A 54 -7.08 4.45 3.20
CA VAL A 54 -8.19 4.57 2.24
C VAL A 54 -9.28 3.53 2.49
N GLY A 55 -8.91 2.29 2.79
CA GLY A 55 -9.84 1.22 3.16
C GLY A 55 -10.68 1.57 4.40
N GLU A 56 -10.03 2.09 5.46
CA GLU A 56 -10.71 2.55 6.68
C GLU A 56 -11.73 3.66 6.38
N GLN A 57 -11.33 4.65 5.58
CA GLN A 57 -12.18 5.80 5.24
C GLN A 57 -13.33 5.43 4.31
N CYS A 58 -13.12 4.48 3.40
CA CYS A 58 -14.13 4.02 2.45
C CYS A 58 -14.95 2.83 2.96
N HIS A 59 -14.92 2.53 4.27
CA HIS A 59 -15.73 1.45 4.81
C HIS A 59 -17.24 1.76 4.67
N PRO A 60 -18.10 0.79 4.30
CA PRO A 60 -19.54 1.00 4.13
C PRO A 60 -20.28 1.51 5.36
N GLU A 61 -19.75 1.22 6.56
CA GLU A 61 -20.32 1.69 7.83
C GLU A 61 -19.91 3.13 8.17
N ASN A 62 -19.03 3.74 7.37
CA ASN A 62 -18.58 5.10 7.63
C ASN A 62 -19.69 6.10 7.29
N GLN A 63 -20.08 6.92 8.27
CA GLN A 63 -21.25 7.81 8.18
C GLN A 63 -20.93 9.16 7.51
N PHE A 64 -19.68 9.41 7.14
CA PHE A 64 -19.31 10.66 6.49
C PHE A 64 -19.92 10.79 5.09
N PRO A 65 -20.25 12.02 4.65
CA PRO A 65 -20.71 12.25 3.30
C PRO A 65 -19.68 11.75 2.29
N THR A 66 -20.15 11.07 1.24
CA THR A 66 -19.28 10.45 0.25
C THR A 66 -18.29 11.39 -0.41
N GLU A 67 -18.70 12.63 -0.66
CA GLU A 67 -17.85 13.65 -1.25
C GLU A 67 -16.66 14.01 -0.34
N HIS A 68 -16.87 14.09 0.97
CA HIS A 68 -15.80 14.35 1.94
C HIS A 68 -14.80 13.19 2.00
N ILE A 69 -15.29 11.95 2.01
CA ILE A 69 -14.44 10.76 2.00
C ILE A 69 -13.59 10.74 0.72
N LEU A 70 -14.19 10.95 -0.44
CA LEU A 70 -13.49 10.92 -1.72
C LEU A 70 -12.44 12.03 -1.83
N ASN A 71 -12.78 13.27 -1.45
CA ASN A 71 -11.84 14.39 -1.47
C ASN A 71 -10.64 14.12 -0.55
N HIS A 72 -10.88 13.57 0.64
CA HIS A 72 -9.79 13.21 1.56
C HIS A 72 -8.93 12.07 0.99
N VAL A 73 -9.55 10.99 0.50
CA VAL A 73 -8.84 9.83 -0.06
C VAL A 73 -7.94 10.18 -1.24
N PHE A 74 -8.39 11.07 -2.14
CA PHE A 74 -7.56 11.49 -3.26
C PHE A 74 -6.35 12.35 -2.86
N THR A 75 -6.34 12.94 -1.66
CA THR A 75 -5.15 13.62 -1.13
C THR A 75 -4.14 12.68 -0.50
N LEU A 76 -4.53 11.43 -0.18
CA LEU A 76 -3.65 10.48 0.51
C LEU A 76 -2.68 9.78 -0.45
N ILE A 77 -3.10 9.53 -1.68
CA ILE A 77 -2.32 8.79 -2.68
C ILE A 77 -1.66 9.77 -3.64
N GLU A 78 -0.34 9.81 -3.64
CA GLU A 78 0.44 10.61 -4.56
C GLU A 78 1.05 9.71 -5.65
N MET A 79 1.14 10.23 -6.88
CA MET A 79 1.79 9.48 -7.99
C MET A 79 3.26 9.13 -7.70
N ASP A 80 3.88 9.85 -6.77
CA ASP A 80 5.28 9.73 -6.39
C ASP A 80 5.51 8.84 -5.15
N ASP A 81 4.47 8.18 -4.65
CA ASP A 81 4.54 7.29 -3.47
C ASP A 81 5.46 6.09 -3.69
N ILE A 82 5.55 5.63 -4.94
CA ILE A 82 6.61 4.73 -5.38
C ILE A 82 7.59 5.58 -6.19
N PRO A 83 8.81 5.83 -5.67
CA PRO A 83 9.73 6.73 -6.33
C PRO A 83 10.15 6.18 -7.70
N SER A 84 10.26 7.07 -8.68
CA SER A 84 10.84 6.72 -9.97
C SER A 84 12.28 6.21 -9.82
N THR A 85 12.77 5.46 -10.81
CA THR A 85 14.16 4.95 -10.82
C THR A 85 15.21 6.05 -10.63
N TRP A 86 14.96 7.25 -11.17
CA TRP A 86 15.82 8.41 -10.96
C TRP A 86 15.79 8.88 -9.49
N LYS A 87 14.60 8.96 -8.88
CA LYS A 87 14.43 9.39 -7.48
C LYS A 87 15.02 8.36 -6.52
N LEU A 88 14.80 7.06 -6.77
CA LEU A 88 15.43 5.95 -6.06
C LEU A 88 16.96 6.07 -6.09
N LYS A 89 17.54 6.32 -7.27
CA LYS A 89 18.99 6.51 -7.42
C LYS A 89 19.51 7.67 -6.56
N GLN A 90 18.76 8.76 -6.42
CA GLN A 90 19.17 9.86 -5.54
C GLN A 90 19.06 9.47 -4.06
N ILE A 91 17.94 8.84 -3.66
CA ILE A 91 17.73 8.38 -2.27
C ILE A 91 18.83 7.42 -1.85
N THR A 92 19.18 6.44 -2.69
CA THR A 92 20.23 5.46 -2.37
C THR A 92 21.62 6.04 -2.19
N LYS A 93 21.92 7.21 -2.77
CA LYS A 93 23.24 7.84 -2.61
C LYS A 93 23.45 8.40 -1.20
N THR A 94 22.38 8.76 -0.53
CA THR A 94 22.39 9.37 0.81
C THR A 94 21.75 8.46 1.86
N ALA A 95 21.23 7.31 1.45
CA ALA A 95 20.58 6.35 2.34
C ALA A 95 21.62 5.74 3.28
N GLU A 96 21.34 5.79 4.58
CA GLU A 96 22.14 5.08 5.56
C GLU A 96 21.49 3.72 5.86
N TRP A 97 22.32 2.67 5.94
CA TRP A 97 21.85 1.31 6.21
C TRP A 97 20.91 1.19 7.42
N LYS A 98 21.19 1.98 8.47
CA LYS A 98 20.43 1.99 9.72
C LYS A 98 18.94 2.29 9.51
N ASP A 99 18.61 3.10 8.52
CA ASP A 99 17.24 3.53 8.22
C ASP A 99 16.42 2.42 7.54
N TYR A 100 17.10 1.37 7.07
CA TYR A 100 16.52 0.31 6.22
C TYR A 100 16.77 -1.11 6.76
N THR A 101 17.40 -1.25 7.93
CA THR A 101 17.80 -2.55 8.48
C THR A 101 16.64 -3.41 9.00
N ASN A 102 15.48 -2.83 9.32
CA ASN A 102 14.33 -3.53 9.91
C ASN A 102 13.00 -2.99 9.36
N ILE A 103 12.76 -3.18 8.07
CA ILE A 103 11.49 -2.77 7.46
C ILE A 103 10.41 -3.75 7.91
N GLU A 104 9.59 -3.31 8.86
CA GLU A 104 8.43 -4.08 9.33
C GLU A 104 7.41 -4.30 8.20
N GLU A 105 6.63 -5.36 8.33
CA GLU A 105 5.56 -5.67 7.38
C GLU A 105 4.46 -4.59 7.42
N PRO A 106 3.80 -4.28 6.29
CA PRO A 106 2.63 -3.42 6.28
C PRO A 106 1.51 -4.01 7.15
N ARG A 107 0.68 -3.15 7.75
CA ARG A 107 -0.56 -3.58 8.43
C ARG A 107 -1.47 -4.30 7.45
N GLU A 108 -2.21 -5.31 7.94
CA GLU A 108 -3.21 -6.01 7.15
C GLU A 108 -4.29 -5.04 6.64
N PHE A 109 -4.72 -5.24 5.40
CA PHE A 109 -5.79 -4.41 4.83
C PHE A 109 -7.10 -4.65 5.59
N PRO A 110 -7.75 -3.58 6.09
CA PRO A 110 -8.93 -3.72 6.92
C PRO A 110 -10.11 -4.24 6.09
N TYR A 111 -11.00 -5.01 6.73
CA TYR A 111 -12.27 -5.45 6.14
C TYR A 111 -12.16 -6.36 4.90
N CYS A 112 -11.04 -7.09 4.74
CA CYS A 112 -10.92 -8.19 3.76
C CYS A 112 -11.80 -9.42 4.09
N LYS A 113 -12.47 -9.44 5.25
CA LYS A 113 -13.43 -10.47 5.68
C LYS A 113 -14.87 -10.01 5.47
N SER A 114 -15.23 -9.60 4.25
CA SER A 114 -16.62 -9.74 3.84
C SER A 114 -16.71 -11.10 3.18
N GLU A 115 -17.31 -12.07 3.89
CA GLU A 115 -17.79 -13.29 3.28
C GLU A 115 -18.58 -12.88 2.04
N MET A 116 -18.04 -13.19 0.84
CA MET A 116 -18.85 -13.16 -0.36
C MET A 116 -19.88 -14.26 -0.18
N THR A 117 -21.01 -13.94 0.45
CA THR A 117 -22.22 -14.74 0.35
C THR A 117 -22.65 -14.61 -1.10
N ILE A 118 -22.20 -15.57 -1.93
CA ILE A 118 -22.77 -15.80 -3.25
C ILE A 118 -24.19 -16.27 -2.96
N GLU A 119 -25.17 -15.37 -3.03
CA GLU A 119 -26.56 -15.79 -3.12
C GLU A 119 -26.70 -16.57 -4.44
N GLU A 120 -26.80 -17.90 -4.32
CA GLU A 120 -27.25 -18.75 -5.42
C GLU A 120 -28.63 -18.25 -5.85
N ILE A 121 -28.71 -17.73 -7.08
CA ILE A 121 -29.98 -17.48 -7.74
C ILE A 121 -30.55 -18.86 -8.11
N VAL A 122 -31.56 -19.29 -7.35
CA VAL A 122 -32.43 -20.44 -7.68
C VAL A 122 -33.49 -20.01 -8.69
#